data_AF-A0A4R0WZ90-F1
#
_entry.id   AF-A0A4R0WZ90-F1
#
_cell.length_a   1.000
_cell.length_b   1.000
_cell.length_c   1.000
_cell.angle_alpha   90.00
_cell.angle_beta   90.00
_cell.angle_gamma   90.00
#
_symmetry.space_group_name_H-M   'P 1'
#
loop_
_entity.id
_entity.type
_entity.pdbx_description
1 polymer ?
#
loop_
_entity_poly.entity_id
_entity_poly.type
_entity_poly.pdbx_seq_one_letter_code
_entity_poly.pdbx_strand_id
1 'polypeptide(L)'
;MSRLTDLSETIACDLEQSGFQNEANEVRRVADLADNLGNASTVRRDALKSLDSMAHVKWLGDLYLPHLSQQEWWGKLDQLKKATKSIVSKIES
;
A
#
# COMPACT_ATOMS: atom_id res chain seq x y z
N MET A 1 -6.06 4.94 -13.44
CA MET A 1 -5.57 4.23 -12.25
C MET A 1 -6.30 4.79 -11.04
N SER A 2 -6.59 3.97 -10.03
CA SER A 2 -7.25 4.45 -8.82
C SER A 2 -6.23 5.13 -7.89
N ARG A 3 -6.71 6.00 -7.00
CA ARG A 3 -5.87 6.66 -5.98
C ARG A 3 -5.07 5.66 -5.14
N LEU A 4 -5.60 4.45 -4.93
CA LEU A 4 -4.91 3.38 -4.20
C LEU A 4 -3.67 2.92 -4.98
N THR A 5 -3.86 2.62 -6.26
CA THR A 5 -2.81 2.16 -7.17
C THR A 5 -1.70 3.21 -7.31
N ASP A 6 -2.04 4.50 -7.43
CA ASP A 6 -1.05 5.58 -7.54
C ASP A 6 -0.20 5.74 -6.25
N LEU A 7 -0.83 5.63 -5.08
CA LEU A 7 -0.14 5.68 -3.78
C LEU A 7 0.76 4.45 -3.58
N SER A 8 0.24 3.26 -3.90
CA SER A 8 0.99 2.01 -3.83
C SER A 8 2.19 2.01 -4.76
N GLU A 9 2.06 2.53 -5.98
CA GLU A 9 3.18 2.64 -6.92
C GLU A 9 4.23 3.62 -6.42
N THR A 10 3.83 4.78 -5.90
CA THR A 10 4.75 5.75 -5.30
C THR A 10 5.57 5.11 -4.17
N ILE A 11 4.90 4.38 -3.27
CA ILE A 11 5.54 3.66 -2.18
C ILE A 11 6.49 2.57 -2.71
N ALA A 12 6.07 1.81 -3.73
CA ALA A 12 6.92 0.79 -4.34
C ALA A 12 8.18 1.39 -4.97
N CYS A 13 8.08 2.53 -5.68
CA CYS A 13 9.24 3.22 -6.21
C CYS A 13 10.22 3.68 -5.11
N ASP A 14 9.71 4.22 -4.00
CA ASP A 14 10.54 4.63 -2.87
C ASP A 14 11.29 3.43 -2.26
N LEU A 15 10.61 2.29 -2.14
CA LEU A 15 11.19 1.04 -1.66
C LEU A 15 12.28 0.51 -2.62
N GLU A 16 12.01 0.47 -3.92
CA GLU A 16 13.00 0.05 -4.93
C GLU A 16 14.24 0.92 -4.93
N GLN A 17 14.05 2.25 -4.87
CA GLN A 17 15.14 3.21 -4.83
C GLN A 17 16.03 3.00 -3.59
N SER A 18 15.45 2.48 -2.50
CA SER A 18 16.16 2.20 -1.25
C SER A 18 16.69 0.77 -1.15
N GLY A 19 16.53 -0.06 -2.19
CA GLY A 19 17.01 -1.45 -2.23
C GLY A 19 16.05 -2.50 -1.63
N PHE A 20 14.80 -2.13 -1.37
CA PHE A 20 13.75 -3.01 -0.85
C PHE A 20 12.88 -3.57 -2.00
N GLN A 21 13.51 -4.22 -2.99
CA GLN A 21 12.81 -4.75 -4.17
C GLN A 21 11.69 -5.74 -3.82
N ASN A 22 11.88 -6.58 -2.81
CA ASN A 22 10.88 -7.59 -2.43
C ASN A 22 9.61 -6.92 -1.88
N GLU A 23 9.79 -5.95 -0.99
CA GLU A 23 8.72 -5.16 -0.39
C GLU A 23 7.99 -4.34 -1.46
N ALA A 24 8.71 -3.73 -2.39
CA ALA A 24 8.13 -3.00 -3.50
C ALA A 24 7.26 -3.88 -4.39
N ASN A 25 7.79 -5.05 -4.80
CA ASN A 25 7.07 -6.02 -5.62
C ASN A 25 5.80 -6.52 -4.91
N GLU A 26 5.89 -6.76 -3.61
CA GLU A 26 4.76 -7.20 -2.81
C GLU A 26 3.68 -6.12 -2.69
N VAL A 27 4.07 -4.85 -2.46
CA VAL A 27 3.12 -3.72 -2.43
C VAL A 27 2.37 -3.60 -3.76
N ARG A 28 3.07 -3.68 -4.90
CA ARG A 28 2.44 -3.64 -6.23
C ARG A 28 1.48 -4.81 -6.44
N ARG A 29 1.92 -6.03 -6.11
CA ARG A 29 1.11 -7.24 -6.28
C ARG A 29 -0.18 -7.15 -5.48
N VAL A 30 -0.13 -6.69 -4.23
CA VAL A 30 -1.34 -6.57 -3.40
C VAL A 30 -2.22 -5.41 -3.87
N ALA A 31 -1.64 -4.30 -4.34
CA ALA A 31 -2.39 -3.19 -4.93
C ALA A 31 -3.19 -3.63 -6.18
N ASP A 32 -2.56 -4.38 -7.07
CA ASP A 32 -3.22 -4.93 -8.26
C ASP A 32 -4.39 -5.85 -7.89
N LEU A 33 -4.19 -6.74 -6.89
CA LEU A 33 -5.25 -7.60 -6.39
C LEU A 33 -6.45 -6.82 -5.82
N ALA A 34 -6.19 -5.70 -5.15
CA ALA A 34 -7.23 -4.85 -4.57
C ALA A 34 -8.03 -4.05 -5.63
N ASP A 35 -7.34 -3.55 -6.66
CA ASP A 35 -7.93 -2.69 -7.70
C ASP A 35 -8.60 -3.47 -8.84
N ASN A 36 -8.22 -4.72 -9.07
CA ASN A 36 -8.74 -5.54 -10.15
C ASN A 36 -10.22 -5.94 -9.93
N LEU A 37 -11.12 -5.33 -10.71
CA LEU A 37 -12.57 -5.57 -10.67
C LEU A 37 -13.00 -6.97 -11.10
N GLY A 38 -12.13 -7.72 -11.80
CA GLY A 38 -12.36 -9.12 -12.15
C GLY A 38 -12.20 -10.08 -10.96
N ASN A 39 -11.57 -9.62 -9.87
CA ASN A 39 -11.42 -10.42 -8.66
C ASN A 39 -12.70 -10.42 -7.83
N ALA A 40 -12.95 -11.54 -7.15
CA ALA A 40 -14.02 -11.65 -6.16
C ALA A 40 -13.88 -10.57 -5.08
N SER A 41 -15.01 -10.08 -4.57
CA SER A 41 -15.04 -9.03 -3.53
C SER A 41 -14.27 -9.43 -2.27
N THR A 42 -14.25 -10.73 -1.93
CA THR A 42 -13.45 -11.30 -0.84
C THR A 42 -11.95 -11.15 -1.07
N VAL A 43 -11.45 -11.52 -2.26
CA VAL A 43 -10.03 -11.37 -2.65
C VAL A 43 -9.60 -9.91 -2.59
N ARG A 44 -10.42 -9.01 -3.14
CA ARG A 44 -10.16 -7.57 -3.12
C ARG A 44 -10.12 -7.03 -1.70
N ARG A 45 -11.04 -7.47 -0.84
CA ARG A 45 -11.10 -7.09 0.58
C ARG A 45 -9.87 -7.56 1.34
N ASP A 46 -9.45 -8.80 1.14
CA ASP A 46 -8.28 -9.36 1.83
C ASP A 46 -6.99 -8.65 1.36
N ALA A 47 -6.90 -8.30 0.08
CA ALA A 47 -5.82 -7.46 -0.45
C ALA A 47 -5.79 -6.07 0.20
N LEU A 48 -6.94 -5.40 0.36
CA LEU A 48 -7.04 -4.10 1.05
C LEU A 48 -6.61 -4.18 2.52
N LYS A 49 -6.97 -5.26 3.22
CA LYS A 49 -6.53 -5.50 4.62
C LYS A 49 -5.03 -5.76 4.69
N SER A 50 -4.47 -6.47 3.72
CA SER A 50 -3.03 -6.66 3.61
C SER A 50 -2.33 -5.31 3.44
N LEU A 51 -2.76 -4.45 2.50
CA LEU A 51 -2.18 -3.10 2.33
C LEU A 51 -2.26 -2.24 3.61
N ASP A 52 -3.39 -2.28 4.33
CA ASP A 52 -3.53 -1.59 5.62
C ASP A 52 -2.51 -2.10 6.66
N SER A 53 -2.27 -3.41 6.69
CA SER A 53 -1.28 -4.04 7.56
C SER A 53 0.16 -3.70 7.16
N MET A 54 0.44 -3.65 5.85
CA MET A 54 1.77 -3.29 5.31
C MET A 54 2.15 -1.84 5.67
N ALA A 55 1.18 -0.94 5.71
CA ALA A 55 1.37 0.46 6.13
C ALA A 55 1.73 0.62 7.62
N HIS A 56 1.79 -0.46 8.39
CA HIS A 56 2.14 -0.43 9.80
C HIS A 56 3.66 -0.24 10.03
N VAL A 57 4.02 0.36 11.17
CA VAL A 57 5.44 0.63 11.54
C VAL A 57 6.30 -0.62 11.53
N LYS A 58 5.77 -1.76 11.99
CA LYS A 58 6.49 -3.04 12.06
C LYS A 58 6.78 -3.69 10.70
N TRP A 59 6.27 -3.16 9.60
CA TRP A 59 6.43 -3.75 8.28
C TRP A 59 7.17 -2.77 7.37
N LEU A 60 6.48 -1.77 6.85
CA LEU A 60 7.10 -0.74 6.03
C LEU A 60 7.66 0.42 6.87
N GLY A 61 7.01 0.77 7.99
CA GLY A 61 7.34 2.03 8.67
C GLY A 61 8.66 2.07 9.43
N ASP A 62 9.35 0.94 9.62
CA ASP A 62 10.69 0.85 10.22
C ASP A 62 11.81 0.86 9.18
N LEU A 63 11.46 0.81 7.88
CA LEU A 63 12.45 0.86 6.81
C LEU A 63 13.07 2.25 6.71
N TYR A 64 14.40 2.28 6.67
CA TYR A 64 15.16 3.50 6.42
C TYR A 64 15.27 3.74 4.91
N LEU A 65 14.62 4.80 4.42
CA LEU A 65 14.65 5.22 3.02
C LEU A 65 15.58 6.44 2.87
N PRO A 66 16.79 6.31 2.29
CA PRO A 66 17.80 7.37 2.33
C PRO A 66 17.40 8.69 1.67
N HIS A 67 16.44 8.65 0.75
CA HIS A 67 15.97 9.82 -0.02
C HIS A 67 14.73 10.49 0.57
N LEU A 68 14.20 9.99 1.69
CA LEU A 68 13.03 10.54 2.37
C LEU A 68 13.30 10.75 3.85
N SER A 69 12.72 11.79 4.43
CA SER A 69 12.61 11.87 5.88
C SER A 69 11.64 10.81 6.41
N GLN A 70 11.86 10.36 7.65
CA GLN A 70 10.94 9.42 8.31
C GLN A 70 9.51 9.96 8.39
N GLN A 71 9.36 11.29 8.53
CA GLN A 71 8.05 11.95 8.54
C GLN A 71 7.35 11.86 7.18
N GLU A 72 8.06 12.10 6.07
CA GLU A 72 7.51 11.95 4.72
C GLU A 72 7.10 10.51 4.46
N TRP A 73 7.93 9.56 4.87
CA TRP A 73 7.65 8.14 4.74
C TRP A 73 6.38 7.74 5.47
N TRP A 74 6.28 8.05 6.77
CA TRP A 74 5.07 7.77 7.55
C TRP A 74 3.84 8.49 7.01
N GLY A 75 4.01 9.69 6.45
CA GLY A 75 2.93 10.43 5.79
C GLY A 75 2.37 9.70 4.57
N LYS A 76 3.22 9.02 3.78
CA LYS A 76 2.77 8.18 2.65
C LYS A 76 2.03 6.93 3.15
N LEU A 77 2.56 6.27 4.18
CA LEU A 77 1.92 5.08 4.78
C LEU A 77 0.54 5.41 5.38
N ASP A 78 0.39 6.54 6.08
CA ASP A 78 -0.90 6.98 6.62
C ASP A 78 -1.92 7.29 5.51
N GLN A 79 -1.47 7.86 4.39
CA GLN A 79 -2.34 8.08 3.23
C GLN A 79 -2.81 6.76 2.60
N LEU A 80 -1.92 5.77 2.46
CA LEU A 80 -2.28 4.44 1.99
C LEU A 80 -3.32 3.80 2.92
N LYS A 81 -3.09 3.89 4.23
CA LYS A 81 -4.01 3.39 5.28
C LYS A 81 -5.40 4.03 5.21
N LYS A 82 -5.47 5.33 4.98
CA LYS A 82 -6.76 6.04 4.82
C LYS A 82 -7.48 5.61 3.54
N ALA A 83 -6.74 5.42 2.46
CA ALA A 83 -7.29 4.97 1.18
C ALA A 83 -7.88 3.56 1.29
N THR A 84 -7.15 2.61 1.88
CA THR A 84 -7.63 1.22 2.06
C THR A 84 -8.91 1.17 2.90
N LYS A 85 -8.95 1.86 4.05
CA LYS A 85 -10.13 1.93 4.92
C LYS A 85 -11.35 2.54 4.23
N SER A 86 -11.15 3.60 3.45
CA SER A 86 -12.24 4.22 2.68
C SER A 86 -12.84 3.25 1.68
N ILE A 87 -12.01 2.46 0.99
CA ILE A 87 -12.49 1.47 0.01
C ILE A 87 -13.20 0.31 0.70
N VAL A 88 -12.64 -0.22 1.79
CA VAL A 88 -13.27 -1.30 2.57
C VAL A 88 -14.67 -0.90 3.04
N SER A 89 -14.83 0.31 3.59
CA SER A 89 -16.15 0.79 4.04
C SER A 89 -17.19 0.84 2.92
N LYS A 90 -16.78 1.12 1.67
CA LYS A 90 -17.67 1.14 0.50
C LYS A 90 -18.02 -0.25 -0.02
N ILE A 91 -17.20 -1.26 0.26
CA ILE A 91 -17.49 -2.66 -0.08
C ILE A 91 -18.49 -3.28 0.93
N GLU A 92 -18.54 -2.75 2.15
CA GLU A 92 -19.42 -3.21 3.24
C GLU A 92 -20.77 -2.48 3.30
N SER A 93 -20.93 -1.39 2.55
CA SER A 93 -22.17 -0.60 2.42
C SER A 93 -23.04 -1.13 1.30
#